data_AF-J3NBV0-F1
#
_entry.id   AF-J3NBV0-F1
#
_cell.length_a   1.000
_cell.length_b   1.000
_cell.length_c   1.000
_cell.angle_alpha   90.00
_cell.angle_beta   90.00
_cell.angle_gamma   90.00
#
_symmetry.space_group_name_H-M   'P 1'
#
loop_
_entity.id
_entity.type
_entity.pdbx_description
1 polymer ?
#
loop_
_entity_poly.entity_id
_entity_poly.type
_entity_poly.pdbx_seq_one_letter_code
_entity_poly.pdbx_strand_id
1 'polypeptide(L)'
;MSGYKSLLQRELDDDSSSDDDDYFIIAAARIVQMYSGQTRRPGGSVPGHLVIYRDREGGYERMFQDYLADNPTYGPHLFRRR
;
A
#
# COMPACT_ATOMS: atom_id res chain seq x y z
N MET A 1 30.09 24.88 2.86
CA MET A 1 29.30 23.77 3.41
C MET A 1 29.98 22.47 3.00
N SER A 2 30.66 21.79 3.93
CA SER A 2 31.38 20.55 3.62
C SER A 2 30.38 19.42 3.46
N GLY A 3 30.11 19.00 2.22
CA GLY A 3 29.32 17.80 1.95
C GLY A 3 30.09 16.58 2.43
N TYR A 4 29.56 15.88 3.42
CA TYR A 4 30.12 14.61 3.87
C TYR A 4 29.95 13.60 2.73
N LYS A 5 31.08 13.14 2.16
CA LYS A 5 31.07 12.07 1.15
C LYS A 5 30.45 10.81 1.76
N SER A 6 29.57 10.14 1.03
CA SER A 6 29.06 8.84 1.44
C SER A 6 30.21 7.82 1.51
N LEU A 7 30.06 6.77 2.32
CA LEU A 7 31.10 5.74 2.48
C LEU A 7 31.49 5.14 1.12
N LEU A 8 30.51 4.86 0.25
CA LEU A 8 30.73 4.37 -1.12
C LEU A 8 31.56 5.33 -1.98
N GLN A 9 31.36 6.64 -1.81
CA GLN A 9 32.07 7.65 -2.59
C GLN A 9 33.50 7.85 -2.11
N ARG A 10 33.80 7.51 -0.86
CA ARG A 10 35.16 7.45 -0.32
C ARG A 10 35.91 6.22 -0.83
N GLU A 11 35.21 5.10 -0.98
CA GLU A 11 35.76 3.82 -1.41
C GLU A 11 36.11 3.82 -2.91
N LEU A 12 35.34 4.52 -3.76
CA LEU A 12 35.70 4.74 -5.17
C LEU A 12 36.92 5.65 -5.38
N ASP A 13 37.20 6.55 -4.45
CA ASP A 13 38.32 7.49 -4.52
C ASP A 13 39.63 6.87 -3.97
N ASP A 14 39.58 5.63 -3.43
CA ASP A 14 40.72 4.91 -2.87
C ASP A 14 41.35 4.00 -3.95
N ASP A 15 42.54 4.37 -4.44
CA ASP A 15 43.31 3.67 -5.50
C ASP A 15 43.91 2.32 -5.01
N SER A 16 43.32 1.71 -3.99
CA SER A 16 43.73 0.42 -3.44
C SER A 16 43.36 -0.69 -4.42
N SER A 17 44.28 -1.63 -4.67
CA SER A 17 44.12 -2.74 -5.62
C SER A 17 42.94 -3.64 -5.21
N SER A 18 41.76 -3.30 -5.71
CA SER A 18 40.48 -3.98 -5.50
C SER A 18 40.57 -5.44 -5.96
N ASP A 19 40.24 -6.38 -5.07
CA ASP A 19 40.07 -7.79 -5.45
C ASP A 19 38.80 -7.93 -6.30
N ASP A 20 38.68 -8.98 -7.11
CA ASP A 20 37.56 -9.13 -8.07
C ASP A 20 36.17 -9.11 -7.39
N ASP A 21 36.11 -9.50 -6.11
CA ASP A 21 34.90 -9.51 -5.28
C ASP A 21 34.39 -8.10 -4.91
N ASP A 22 35.29 -7.12 -4.76
CA ASP A 22 34.93 -5.74 -4.41
C ASP A 22 34.25 -5.05 -5.60
N TYR A 23 34.66 -5.37 -6.83
CA TYR A 23 34.00 -4.89 -8.05
C TYR A 23 32.54 -5.34 -8.12
N PHE A 24 32.27 -6.59 -7.73
CA PHE A 24 30.92 -7.13 -7.69
C PHE A 24 30.05 -6.41 -6.64
N ILE A 25 30.61 -6.14 -5.46
CA ILE A 25 29.91 -5.43 -4.37
C ILE A 25 29.58 -3.99 -4.79
N ILE A 26 30.52 -3.29 -5.41
CA ILE A 26 30.33 -1.91 -5.89
C ILE A 26 29.26 -1.86 -6.99
N ALA A 27 29.32 -2.78 -7.95
CA ALA A 27 28.33 -2.87 -9.02
C ALA A 27 26.92 -3.15 -8.48
N ALA A 28 26.80 -4.07 -7.53
CA ALA A 28 25.53 -4.39 -6.86
C ALA A 28 24.97 -3.20 -6.07
N ALA A 29 25.82 -2.52 -5.29
CA ALA A 29 25.43 -1.34 -4.53
C ALA A 29 24.90 -0.22 -5.44
N ARG A 30 25.52 -0.01 -6.61
CA ARG A 30 25.10 0.97 -7.60
C ARG A 30 23.71 0.67 -8.18
N ILE A 31 23.44 -0.59 -8.49
CA ILE A 31 22.12 -1.04 -8.95
C ILE A 31 21.07 -0.75 -7.87
N VAL A 32 21.33 -1.15 -6.62
CA VAL A 32 20.40 -0.91 -5.50
C VAL A 32 20.12 0.57 -5.31
N GLN A 33 21.14 1.43 -5.37
CA GLN A 33 21.00 2.88 -5.23
C GLN A 33 20.20 3.50 -6.39
N MET A 34 20.35 3.00 -7.62
CA MET A 34 19.55 3.47 -8.76
C MET A 34 18.06 3.18 -8.60
N TYR A 35 17.71 2.07 -7.94
CA TYR A 35 16.33 1.62 -7.78
C TYR A 35 15.71 1.94 -6.41
N SER A 36 16.48 2.40 -5.42
CA SER A 36 16.00 2.69 -4.05
C SER A 36 14.99 3.85 -3.97
N GLY A 37 14.87 4.67 -5.02
CA GLY A 37 13.88 5.75 -5.12
C GLY A 37 12.53 5.33 -5.72
N GLN A 38 12.40 4.10 -6.23
CA GLN A 38 11.19 3.63 -6.93
C GLN A 38 10.16 2.96 -6.00
N THR A 39 10.03 3.44 -4.77
CA THR A 39 8.92 2.99 -3.92
C THR A 39 7.61 3.51 -4.48
N ARG A 40 6.78 2.61 -5.02
CA ARG A 40 5.40 2.95 -5.40
C ARG A 40 4.70 3.49 -4.17
N ARG A 41 4.32 4.77 -4.20
CA ARG A 41 3.47 5.34 -3.15
C ARG A 41 2.15 4.54 -3.15
N PRO A 42 1.66 4.07 -1.99
CA PRO A 42 0.31 3.51 -1.90
C PRO A 42 -0.65 4.51 -2.53
N GLY A 43 -1.47 4.04 -3.47
CA GLY A 43 -2.36 4.90 -4.25
C GLY A 43 -3.24 5.75 -3.33
N GLY A 44 -3.22 7.06 -3.52
CA GLY A 44 -4.12 7.98 -2.85
C GLY A 44 -5.52 8.00 -3.48
N SER A 45 -6.40 8.85 -2.95
CA SER A 45 -7.73 9.09 -3.51
C SER A 45 -7.64 9.44 -5.00
N VAL A 46 -8.51 8.81 -5.80
CA VAL A 46 -8.61 9.08 -7.24
C VAL A 46 -9.14 10.51 -7.44
N PRO A 47 -8.45 11.39 -8.19
CA PRO A 47 -8.98 12.70 -8.54
C PRO A 47 -10.36 12.57 -9.20
N GLY A 48 -11.35 13.31 -8.72
CA GLY A 48 -12.73 13.19 -9.20
C GLY A 48 -13.57 12.10 -8.53
N HIS A 49 -13.07 11.45 -7.48
CA HIS A 49 -13.88 10.54 -6.67
C HIS A 49 -15.00 11.32 -5.94
N LEU A 50 -16.24 11.14 -6.40
CA LEU A 50 -17.44 11.71 -5.79
C LEU A 50 -18.01 10.74 -4.75
N VAL A 51 -18.17 11.22 -3.52
CA VAL A 51 -18.85 10.46 -2.46
C VAL A 51 -20.36 10.72 -2.58
N ILE A 52 -21.12 9.69 -2.96
CA ILE A 52 -22.58 9.75 -3.03
C ILE A 52 -23.16 9.32 -1.69
N TYR A 53 -24.02 10.15 -1.10
CA TYR A 53 -24.81 9.78 0.07
C TYR A 53 -25.90 8.78 -0.33
N ARG A 54 -25.84 7.57 0.22
CA ARG A 54 -26.76 6.47 -0.09
C ARG A 54 -27.74 6.15 1.02
N ASP A 55 -27.85 7.02 2.02
CA ASP A 55 -28.68 6.77 3.20
C ASP A 55 -28.37 5.41 3.85
N ARG A 56 -27.10 5.26 4.27
CA ARG A 56 -26.62 3.97 4.83
C ARG A 56 -27.35 3.62 6.11
N GLU A 57 -27.68 4.62 6.93
CA GLU A 57 -28.42 4.44 8.17
C GLU A 57 -29.84 3.95 7.89
N GLY A 58 -30.60 4.63 7.02
CA GLY A 58 -31.94 4.16 6.65
C GLY A 58 -31.94 2.84 5.88
N GLY A 59 -30.87 2.54 5.14
CA GLY A 59 -30.64 1.22 4.55
C GLY A 59 -30.46 0.12 5.62
N TYR A 60 -29.66 0.40 6.64
CA TYR A 60 -29.42 -0.50 7.76
C TYR A 60 -30.68 -0.73 8.58
N GLU A 61 -31.41 0.33 8.94
CA GLU A 61 -32.64 0.23 9.72
C GLU A 61 -33.70 -0.62 9.02
N ARG A 62 -33.88 -0.44 7.71
CA ARG A 62 -34.80 -1.27 6.91
C ARG A 62 -34.38 -2.73 6.90
N MET A 63 -33.10 -3.00 6.66
CA MET A 63 -32.60 -4.38 6.68
C MET A 63 -32.78 -5.03 8.06
N PHE A 64 -32.56 -4.27 9.13
CA PHE A 64 -32.79 -4.75 10.49
C PHE A 64 -34.28 -5.07 10.73
N GLN A 65 -35.17 -4.14 10.39
CA GLN A 65 -36.61 -4.31 10.55
C GLN A 65 -37.16 -5.48 9.72
N ASP A 66 -36.61 -5.72 8.54
CA ASP A 66 -37.11 -6.74 7.63
C ASP A 66 -36.72 -8.17 8.04
N TYR A 67 -35.57 -8.35 8.70
CA TYR A 67 -34.97 -9.68 8.91
C TYR A 67 -34.58 -10.01 10.36
N LEU A 68 -34.20 -9.00 11.15
CA LEU A 68 -33.48 -9.19 12.42
C LEU A 68 -34.28 -8.72 13.64
N ALA A 69 -35.31 -7.89 13.45
CA ALA A 69 -36.18 -7.45 14.54
C ALA A 69 -36.99 -8.61 15.15
N ASP A 70 -37.45 -8.44 16.38
CA ASP A 70 -38.27 -9.45 17.08
C ASP A 70 -39.58 -9.79 16.33
N ASN A 71 -40.13 -8.80 15.63
CA ASN A 71 -41.27 -8.96 14.73
C ASN A 71 -40.87 -8.48 13.33
N PRO A 72 -40.14 -9.30 12.57
CA PRO A 72 -39.56 -8.87 11.30
C PRO A 72 -40.64 -8.80 10.21
N THR A 73 -40.49 -7.87 9.26
CA THR A 73 -41.40 -7.74 8.11
C THR A 73 -41.54 -9.07 7.35
N TYR A 74 -40.41 -9.77 7.17
CA TYR A 74 -40.40 -11.07 6.51
C TYR A 74 -40.26 -12.20 7.53
N GLY A 75 -41.40 -12.82 7.85
CA GLY A 75 -41.43 -13.96 8.78
C GLY A 75 -40.87 -15.27 8.20
N PRO A 76 -40.66 -16.30 9.04
CA PRO A 76 -40.05 -17.58 8.67
C PRO A 76 -40.71 -18.31 7.49
N HIS A 77 -42.00 -18.06 7.25
CA HIS A 77 -42.79 -18.70 6.20
C HIS A 77 -42.37 -18.28 4.77
N LEU A 78 -41.72 -17.12 4.62
CA LEU A 78 -41.24 -16.62 3.33
C LEU A 78 -39.91 -17.24 2.90
N PHE A 79 -39.12 -17.72 3.86
CA PHE A 79 -37.83 -18.31 3.56
C PHE A 79 -38.01 -19.72 3.03
N ARG A 80 -37.46 -19.97 1.83
CA ARG A 80 -37.40 -21.31 1.29
C ARG A 80 -36.44 -22.17 2.13
N ARG A 81 -36.98 -23.20 2.76
CA ARG A 81 -36.19 -24.25 3.41
C ARG A 81 -35.51 -25.10 2.32
N ARG A 82 -34.21 -25.35 2.46
CA ARG A 82 -33.45 -26.28 1.61
C ARG A 82 -33.33 -27.63 2.31
#